data_AF-C6L7U0-F1
#
_entry.id   AF-C6L7U0-F1
#
_cell.length_a   1.000
_cell.length_b   1.000
_cell.length_c   1.000
_cell.angle_alpha   90.00
_cell.angle_beta   90.00
_cell.angle_gamma   90.00
#
_symmetry.space_group_name_H-M   'P 1'
#
loop_
_entity.id
_entity.type
_entity.pdbx_description
1 polymer ?
#
loop_
_entity_poly.entity_id
_entity_poly.type
_entity_poly.pdbx_seq_one_letter_code
_entity_poly.pdbx_strand_id
1 'polypeptide(L)'
;DPECKGLISKKEFQKSMESQKQYTQSEIEFLLSCAEADENDMFNYKEFVERFHEPAKEIGFNVAVLLTNLSEHMPHDSRLGSFMDVAESLLGYFEPYLGRIEIMGSAKRIERVYFEISESSREQWEKPQVKESKRQFIFDVVNEGGESEKMEMFVNFCEDTIFEMQLASQISDPDEVEQAEEEDEEEGHSFLEERSDEEEPESVSA
;
A
#
# COMPACT_ATOMS: atom_id res chain seq x y z
N ASP A 1 -5.64 22.06 18.93
CA ASP A 1 -4.82 23.00 18.16
C ASP A 1 -5.72 23.90 17.30
N PRO A 2 -6.22 25.03 17.84
CA PRO A 2 -7.11 25.94 17.10
C PRO A 2 -6.42 26.65 15.92
N GLU A 3 -5.09 26.70 15.92
CA GLU A 3 -4.28 27.42 14.93
C GLU A 3 -3.61 26.46 13.91
N CYS A 4 -3.87 25.14 14.03
CA CYS A 4 -3.31 24.08 13.19
C CYS A 4 -1.77 24.11 13.07
N LYS A 5 -1.09 24.63 14.10
CA LYS A 5 0.37 24.77 14.16
C LYS A 5 1.10 23.44 14.33
N GLY A 6 0.41 22.34 14.62
CA GLY A 6 1.02 21.04 14.88
C GLY A 6 1.48 20.85 16.32
N LEU A 7 1.31 21.83 17.20
CA LEU A 7 1.80 21.81 18.58
C LEU A 7 0.67 21.63 19.58
N ILE A 8 0.91 20.82 20.61
CA ILE A 8 -0.04 20.57 21.70
C ILE A 8 0.71 20.34 23.02
N SER A 9 0.13 20.78 24.14
CA SER A 9 0.69 20.46 25.46
C SER A 9 0.35 19.02 25.87
N LYS A 10 1.20 18.35 26.65
CA LYS A 10 0.92 17.01 27.22
C LYS A 10 -0.41 16.96 27.96
N LYS A 11 -0.74 18.02 28.71
CA LYS A 11 -2.01 18.14 29.45
C LYS A 11 -3.23 18.21 28.54
N GLU A 12 -3.16 18.99 27.45
CA GLU A 12 -4.26 19.09 26.49
C GLU A 12 -4.43 17.81 25.69
N PHE A 13 -3.32 17.16 25.33
CA PHE A 13 -3.33 15.86 24.67
C PHE A 13 -4.02 14.81 25.54
N GLN A 14 -3.61 14.69 26.82
CA GLN A 14 -4.23 13.77 27.78
C GLN A 14 -5.74 14.01 27.89
N LYS A 15 -6.15 15.26 28.12
CA LYS A 15 -7.56 15.64 28.24
C LYS A 15 -8.35 15.29 26.97
N SER A 16 -7.76 15.49 25.79
CA SER A 16 -8.40 15.20 24.51
C SER A 16 -8.59 13.69 24.33
N MET A 17 -7.56 12.88 24.61
CA MET A 17 -7.62 11.42 24.52
C MET A 17 -8.64 10.81 25.51
N GLU A 18 -8.65 11.28 26.75
CA GLU A 18 -9.64 10.87 27.76
C GLU A 18 -11.08 11.22 27.33
N SER A 19 -11.28 12.35 26.64
CA SER A 19 -12.60 12.77 26.16
C SER A 19 -13.13 11.91 25.02
N GLN A 20 -12.23 11.40 24.15
CA GLN A 20 -12.59 10.56 23.01
C GLN A 20 -12.90 9.11 23.39
N LYS A 21 -12.39 8.63 24.55
CA LYS A 21 -12.67 7.29 25.11
C LYS A 21 -12.28 6.11 24.21
N GLN A 22 -11.30 6.30 23.33
CA GLN A 22 -10.74 5.25 22.49
C GLN A 22 -9.60 4.49 23.18
N TYR A 23 -8.96 5.12 24.16
CA TYR A 23 -7.79 4.60 24.88
C TYR A 23 -8.07 4.48 26.37
N THR A 24 -7.45 3.49 26.99
CA THR A 24 -7.36 3.33 28.44
C THR A 24 -6.36 4.31 29.05
N GLN A 25 -6.47 4.57 30.35
CA GLN A 25 -5.57 5.48 31.07
C GLN A 25 -4.09 5.08 30.90
N SER A 26 -3.77 3.79 30.99
CA SER A 26 -2.42 3.28 30.83
C SER A 26 -1.88 3.46 29.41
N GLU A 27 -2.72 3.34 28.38
CA GLU A 27 -2.33 3.57 27.00
C GLU A 27 -2.05 5.06 26.75
N ILE A 28 -2.86 5.96 27.32
CA ILE A 28 -2.62 7.41 27.24
C ILE A 28 -1.30 7.77 27.92
N GLU A 29 -1.03 7.21 29.09
CA GLU A 29 0.26 7.39 29.80
C GLU A 29 1.44 6.87 28.98
N PHE A 30 1.28 5.71 28.33
CA PHE A 30 2.29 5.16 27.43
C PHE A 30 2.57 6.11 26.24
N LEU A 31 1.54 6.60 25.56
CA LEU A 31 1.68 7.55 24.45
C LEU A 31 2.41 8.83 24.90
N LEU A 32 2.07 9.38 26.07
CA LEU A 32 2.73 10.54 26.65
C LEU A 32 4.20 10.29 27.02
N SER A 33 4.56 9.04 27.32
CA SER A 33 5.95 8.64 27.59
C SER A 33 6.78 8.57 26.30
N CYS A 34 6.15 8.25 25.17
CA CYS A 34 6.78 8.27 23.85
C CYS A 34 6.93 9.69 23.27
N ALA A 35 6.13 10.65 23.74
CA ALA A 35 6.14 12.01 23.26
C ALA A 35 7.33 12.82 23.81
N GLU A 36 8.16 13.33 22.89
CA GLU A 36 9.27 14.24 23.19
C GLU A 36 8.73 15.67 23.29
N ALA A 37 8.70 16.20 24.51
CA ALA A 37 8.24 17.57 24.76
C ALA A 37 9.40 18.49 25.10
N ASP A 38 9.21 19.78 24.80
CA ASP A 38 10.11 20.86 25.16
C ASP A 38 10.02 21.24 26.64
N GLU A 39 10.75 22.28 27.04
CA GLU A 39 10.75 22.81 28.42
C GLU A 39 9.37 23.30 28.90
N ASN A 40 8.41 23.51 27.99
CA ASN A 40 7.05 23.98 28.28
C ASN A 40 6.00 22.85 28.23
N ASP A 41 6.42 21.58 28.21
CA ASP A 41 5.56 20.40 28.03
C ASP A 41 4.78 20.40 26.69
N MET A 42 5.28 21.11 25.67
CA MET A 42 4.71 21.14 24.32
C MET A 42 5.43 20.15 23.41
N PHE A 43 4.70 19.46 22.55
CA PHE A 43 5.29 18.59 21.51
C PHE A 43 4.57 18.73 20.18
N ASN A 44 5.27 18.37 19.10
CA ASN A 44 4.73 18.36 17.74
C ASN A 44 4.01 17.04 17.48
N TYR A 45 2.67 17.07 17.39
CA TYR A 45 1.89 15.84 17.20
C TYR A 45 1.98 15.31 15.76
N LYS A 46 2.33 16.15 14.77
CA LYS A 46 2.51 15.68 13.37
C LYS A 46 3.78 14.85 13.25
N GLU A 47 4.89 15.42 13.69
CA GLU A 47 6.19 14.74 13.75
C GLU A 47 6.14 13.49 14.64
N PHE A 48 5.42 13.57 15.77
CA PHE A 48 5.18 12.41 16.61
C PHE A 48 4.50 11.26 15.84
N VAL A 49 3.50 11.54 15.02
CA VAL A 49 2.81 10.53 14.20
C VAL A 49 3.73 10.01 13.09
N GLU A 50 4.33 10.90 12.30
CA GLU A 50 5.21 10.55 11.17
C GLU A 50 6.35 9.63 11.60
N ARG A 51 6.97 9.92 12.76
CA ARG A 51 8.08 9.13 13.30
C ARG A 51 7.74 7.66 13.55
N PHE A 52 6.48 7.35 13.86
CA PHE A 52 6.05 5.97 14.11
C PHE A 52 5.28 5.36 12.95
N HIS A 53 4.56 6.18 12.19
CA HIS A 53 3.70 5.70 11.11
C HIS A 53 4.52 5.18 9.92
N GLU A 54 5.46 5.97 9.40
CA GLU A 54 6.23 5.57 8.22
C GLU A 54 7.02 4.27 8.43
N PRO A 55 7.78 4.09 9.53
CA PRO A 55 8.50 2.84 9.75
C PRO A 55 7.59 1.64 10.03
N ALA A 56 6.36 1.88 10.52
CA ALA A 56 5.42 0.81 10.85
C ALA A 56 4.51 0.42 9.69
N LYS A 57 4.44 1.23 8.63
CA LYS A 57 3.50 1.03 7.52
C LYS A 57 3.75 -0.30 6.81
N GLU A 58 5.00 -0.60 6.45
CA GLU A 58 5.36 -1.82 5.72
C GLU A 58 5.04 -3.08 6.53
N ILE A 59 5.49 -3.14 7.80
CA ILE A 59 5.21 -4.29 8.66
C ILE A 59 3.71 -4.40 8.97
N GLY A 60 3.01 -3.29 9.13
CA GLY A 60 1.55 -3.24 9.32
C GLY A 60 0.80 -3.83 8.12
N PHE A 61 1.21 -3.47 6.90
CA PHE A 61 0.62 -3.99 5.67
C PHE A 61 0.81 -5.51 5.57
N ASN A 62 2.02 -6.01 5.80
CA ASN A 62 2.31 -7.44 5.78
C ASN A 62 1.47 -8.24 6.80
N VAL A 63 1.26 -7.69 8.00
CA VAL A 63 0.36 -8.30 8.99
C VAL A 63 -1.09 -8.32 8.49
N ALA A 64 -1.57 -7.22 7.90
CA ALA A 64 -2.91 -7.15 7.33
C ALA A 64 -3.12 -8.17 6.20
N VAL A 65 -2.13 -8.33 5.30
CA VAL A 65 -2.14 -9.34 4.23
C VAL A 65 -2.22 -10.75 4.82
N LEU A 66 -1.39 -11.07 5.82
CA LEU A 66 -1.38 -12.40 6.44
C LEU A 66 -2.73 -12.74 7.07
N LEU A 67 -3.31 -11.82 7.84
CA LEU A 67 -4.61 -12.01 8.49
C LEU A 67 -5.73 -12.18 7.44
N THR A 68 -5.73 -11.35 6.40
CA THR A 68 -6.67 -11.46 5.28
C THR A 68 -6.55 -12.83 4.59
N ASN A 69 -5.32 -13.25 4.25
CA ASN A 69 -5.05 -14.53 3.62
C ASN A 69 -5.56 -15.71 4.46
N LEU A 70 -5.21 -15.74 5.76
CA LEU A 70 -5.66 -16.81 6.66
C LEU A 70 -7.19 -16.84 6.80
N SER A 71 -7.83 -15.68 6.88
CA SER A 71 -9.29 -15.59 7.02
C SER A 71 -10.04 -16.12 5.80
N GLU A 72 -9.51 -15.88 4.60
CA GLU A 72 -10.07 -16.41 3.37
C GLU A 72 -9.85 -17.92 3.20
N HIS A 73 -8.73 -18.46 3.68
CA HIS A 73 -8.42 -19.88 3.59
C HIS A 73 -9.03 -20.73 4.73
N MET A 74 -9.35 -20.13 5.87
CA MET A 74 -9.89 -20.81 7.05
C MET A 74 -11.12 -20.08 7.64
N PRO A 75 -12.21 -19.88 6.87
CA PRO A 75 -13.34 -19.02 7.25
C PRO A 75 -14.19 -19.54 8.42
N HIS A 76 -13.98 -20.79 8.86
CA HIS A 76 -14.75 -21.43 9.92
C HIS A 76 -13.94 -21.66 11.20
N ASP A 77 -12.70 -21.18 11.27
CA ASP A 77 -11.89 -21.29 12.49
C ASP A 77 -12.23 -20.16 13.47
N SER A 78 -13.00 -20.49 14.51
CA SER A 78 -13.39 -19.51 15.54
C SER A 78 -12.22 -18.88 16.28
N ARG A 79 -11.04 -19.52 16.28
CA ARG A 79 -9.84 -18.97 16.92
C ARG A 79 -9.31 -17.77 16.14
N LEU A 80 -9.51 -17.75 14.84
CA LEU A 80 -9.08 -16.65 13.98
C LEU A 80 -9.97 -15.41 14.17
N GLY A 81 -11.26 -15.60 14.47
CA GLY A 81 -12.20 -14.51 14.73
C GLY A 81 -11.70 -13.53 15.80
N SER A 82 -11.17 -14.03 16.92
CA SER A 82 -10.62 -13.15 17.97
C SER A 82 -9.42 -12.31 17.52
N PHE A 83 -8.63 -12.76 16.54
CA PHE A 83 -7.55 -11.94 15.97
C PHE A 83 -8.10 -10.90 15.00
N MET A 84 -9.12 -11.25 14.20
CA MET A 84 -9.78 -10.31 13.29
C MET A 84 -10.43 -9.16 14.05
N ASP A 85 -11.11 -9.45 15.16
CA ASP A 85 -11.77 -8.44 15.99
C ASP A 85 -10.76 -7.41 16.54
N VAL A 86 -9.57 -7.86 16.94
CA VAL A 86 -8.50 -6.98 17.45
C VAL A 86 -7.83 -6.20 16.32
N ALA A 87 -7.75 -6.78 15.12
CA ALA A 87 -7.11 -6.18 13.95
C ALA A 87 -8.05 -5.34 13.09
N GLU A 88 -9.30 -5.13 13.47
CA GLU A 88 -10.31 -4.44 12.66
C GLU A 88 -9.84 -3.05 12.17
N SER A 89 -9.22 -2.26 13.06
CA SER A 89 -8.69 -0.94 12.70
C SER A 89 -7.50 -1.00 11.74
N LEU A 90 -6.63 -2.00 11.90
CA LEU A 90 -5.48 -2.23 11.03
C LEU A 90 -5.95 -2.66 9.63
N LEU A 91 -6.89 -3.61 9.57
CA LEU A 91 -7.46 -4.10 8.31
C LEU A 91 -8.21 -2.98 7.59
N GLY A 92 -9.01 -2.18 8.31
CA GLY A 92 -9.70 -1.03 7.73
C GLY A 92 -8.76 0.07 7.23
N TYR A 93 -7.61 0.27 7.89
CA TYR A 93 -6.59 1.21 7.44
C TYR A 93 -5.95 0.76 6.11
N PHE A 94 -5.63 -0.54 5.97
CA PHE A 94 -4.96 -1.08 4.79
C PHE A 94 -5.89 -1.58 3.67
N GLU A 95 -7.19 -1.72 3.92
CA GLU A 95 -8.19 -2.15 2.91
C GLU A 95 -8.02 -1.45 1.56
N PRO A 96 -7.90 -0.12 1.48
CA PRO A 96 -7.87 0.53 0.19
C PRO A 96 -6.48 0.46 -0.49
N TYR A 97 -5.46 -0.01 0.23
CA TYR A 97 -4.10 -0.26 -0.29
C TYR A 97 -3.87 -1.74 -0.62
N LEU A 98 -4.82 -2.63 -0.30
CA LEU A 98 -4.68 -4.07 -0.52
C LEU A 98 -5.25 -4.49 -1.87
N GLY A 99 -4.36 -4.76 -2.82
CA GLY A 99 -4.70 -5.39 -4.11
C GLY A 99 -4.85 -6.90 -3.97
N ARG A 100 -5.82 -7.47 -4.69
CA ARG A 100 -6.05 -8.92 -4.79
C ARG A 100 -6.37 -9.31 -6.23
N ILE A 101 -5.61 -10.26 -6.77
CA ILE A 101 -5.89 -10.90 -8.07
C ILE A 101 -5.92 -12.42 -7.95
N GLU A 102 -6.62 -13.07 -8.87
CA GLU A 102 -6.69 -14.51 -9.00
C GLU A 102 -6.08 -14.94 -10.33
N ILE A 103 -5.11 -15.85 -10.26
CA ILE A 103 -4.38 -16.36 -11.44
C ILE A 103 -4.45 -17.89 -11.49
N MET A 104 -4.28 -18.45 -12.69
CA MET A 104 -4.15 -19.89 -12.83
C MET A 104 -2.71 -20.31 -12.56
N GLY A 105 -2.48 -20.98 -11.44
CA GLY A 105 -1.18 -21.55 -11.08
C GLY A 105 -0.79 -22.73 -11.98
N SER A 106 0.49 -23.09 -11.94
CA SER A 106 1.09 -24.19 -12.73
C SER A 106 0.39 -25.53 -12.51
N ALA A 107 -0.17 -25.75 -11.31
CA ALA A 107 -0.95 -26.93 -10.96
C ALA A 107 -2.40 -26.92 -11.51
N LYS A 108 -2.75 -25.96 -12.38
CA LYS A 108 -4.12 -25.71 -12.87
C LYS A 108 -5.12 -25.46 -11.76
N ARG A 109 -4.65 -24.84 -10.67
CA ARG A 109 -5.47 -24.39 -9.54
C ARG A 109 -5.44 -22.87 -9.50
N ILE A 110 -6.54 -22.28 -9.05
CA ILE A 110 -6.61 -20.83 -8.85
C ILE A 110 -5.75 -20.48 -7.63
N GLU A 111 -4.86 -19.52 -7.80
CA GLU A 111 -4.00 -18.96 -6.77
C GLU A 111 -4.35 -17.49 -6.58
N ARG A 112 -4.29 -17.01 -5.34
CA ARG A 112 -4.53 -15.60 -5.00
C ARG A 112 -3.21 -14.92 -4.73
N VAL A 113 -3.03 -13.76 -5.34
CA VAL A 113 -1.87 -12.89 -5.11
C VAL A 113 -2.37 -11.60 -4.47
N TYR A 114 -1.72 -11.22 -3.38
CA TYR A 114 -1.94 -9.96 -2.68
C TYR A 114 -0.75 -9.05 -2.92
N PHE A 115 -1.00 -7.75 -3.11
CA PHE A 115 0.03 -6.76 -3.38
C PHE A 115 -0.40 -5.40 -2.84
N GLU A 116 0.56 -4.53 -2.56
CA GLU A 116 0.28 -3.15 -2.16
C GLU A 116 -0.06 -2.31 -3.38
N ILE A 117 -1.08 -1.45 -3.25
CA ILE A 117 -1.42 -0.42 -4.22
C ILE A 117 -1.01 0.91 -3.61
N SER A 118 -0.12 1.65 -4.29
CA SER A 118 0.32 2.96 -3.83
C SER A 118 -0.82 3.99 -3.80
N GLU A 119 -0.67 4.99 -2.93
CA GLU A 119 -1.63 6.11 -2.85
C GLU A 119 -1.67 6.89 -4.16
N SER A 120 -0.50 7.20 -4.73
CA SER A 120 -0.35 7.93 -5.98
C SER A 120 -1.05 7.23 -7.15
N SER A 121 -0.87 5.92 -7.31
CA SER A 121 -1.54 5.16 -8.38
C SER A 121 -3.06 5.18 -8.21
N ARG A 122 -3.57 5.11 -6.98
CA ARG A 122 -5.02 5.20 -6.71
C ARG A 122 -5.58 6.58 -7.05
N GLU A 123 -4.90 7.64 -6.65
CA GLU A 123 -5.32 9.00 -6.95
C GLU A 123 -5.33 9.28 -8.46
N GLN A 124 -4.28 8.84 -9.16
CA GLN A 124 -4.20 8.93 -10.62
C GLN A 124 -5.33 8.15 -11.31
N TRP A 125 -5.64 6.93 -10.84
CA TRP A 125 -6.76 6.12 -11.35
C TRP A 125 -8.12 6.80 -11.17
N GLU A 126 -8.27 7.62 -10.13
CA GLU A 126 -9.51 8.32 -9.83
C GLU A 126 -9.71 9.61 -10.65
N LYS A 127 -8.70 10.05 -11.42
CA LYS A 127 -8.78 11.26 -12.27
C LYS A 127 -9.89 11.14 -13.33
N PRO A 128 -10.61 12.24 -13.65
CA PRO A 128 -11.72 12.22 -14.60
C PRO A 128 -11.35 11.68 -16.00
N GLN A 129 -10.14 11.99 -16.48
CA GLN A 129 -9.61 11.51 -17.76
C GLN A 129 -9.57 9.97 -17.79
N VAL A 130 -8.88 9.34 -16.83
CA VAL A 130 -8.72 7.88 -16.75
C VAL A 130 -10.08 7.19 -16.60
N LYS A 131 -10.97 7.76 -15.77
CA LYS A 131 -12.34 7.25 -15.62
C LYS A 131 -13.15 7.29 -16.91
N GLU A 132 -13.00 8.32 -17.74
CA GLU A 132 -13.68 8.42 -19.03
C GLU A 132 -13.07 7.47 -20.06
N SER A 133 -11.75 7.40 -20.15
CA SER A 133 -11.04 6.43 -21.00
C SER A 133 -11.46 4.99 -20.71
N LYS A 134 -11.52 4.61 -19.42
CA LYS A 134 -12.04 3.31 -18.97
C LYS A 134 -13.49 3.07 -19.40
N ARG A 135 -14.37 4.08 -19.27
CA ARG A 135 -15.78 3.96 -19.69
C ARG A 135 -15.88 3.69 -21.19
N GLN A 136 -15.10 4.41 -21.99
CA GLN A 136 -15.06 4.24 -23.44
C GLN A 136 -14.54 2.85 -23.82
N PHE A 137 -13.42 2.41 -23.22
CA PHE A 137 -12.87 1.08 -23.43
C PHE A 137 -13.89 -0.04 -23.15
N ILE A 138 -14.60 0.03 -22.02
CA ILE A 138 -15.62 -0.97 -21.67
C ILE A 138 -16.75 -1.00 -22.71
N PHE A 139 -17.16 0.17 -23.20
CA PHE A 139 -18.19 0.26 -24.24
C PHE A 139 -17.74 -0.39 -25.56
N ASP A 140 -16.51 -0.11 -25.99
CA ASP A 140 -15.96 -0.62 -27.26
C ASP A 140 -15.79 -2.15 -27.21
N VAL A 141 -15.22 -2.69 -26.13
CA VAL A 141 -14.99 -4.14 -25.98
C VAL A 141 -16.29 -4.95 -25.93
N VAL A 142 -17.35 -4.40 -25.33
CA VAL A 142 -18.65 -5.09 -25.23
C VAL A 142 -19.40 -5.09 -26.56
N ASN A 143 -19.27 -4.02 -27.35
CA ASN A 143 -20.01 -3.87 -28.60
C ASN A 143 -19.30 -4.48 -29.81
N GLU A 144 -17.97 -4.42 -29.86
CA GLU A 144 -17.19 -4.69 -31.08
C GLU A 144 -16.21 -5.88 -30.92
N GLY A 145 -15.92 -6.31 -29.69
CA GLY A 145 -14.89 -7.33 -29.42
C GLY A 145 -15.37 -8.78 -29.60
N GLY A 146 -14.73 -9.52 -30.52
CA GLY A 146 -14.81 -10.98 -30.57
C GLY A 146 -14.16 -11.61 -29.32
N GLU A 147 -14.70 -12.73 -28.82
CA GLU A 147 -14.32 -13.31 -27.52
C GLU A 147 -12.81 -13.66 -27.40
N SER A 148 -12.15 -13.99 -28.52
CA SER A 148 -10.72 -14.31 -28.56
C SER A 148 -9.79 -13.10 -28.40
N GLU A 149 -10.23 -11.89 -28.73
CA GLU A 149 -9.39 -10.69 -28.78
C GLU A 149 -9.55 -9.81 -27.53
N LYS A 150 -10.60 -10.05 -26.72
CA LYS A 150 -10.91 -9.22 -25.53
C LYS A 150 -9.76 -9.11 -24.55
N MET A 151 -9.03 -10.21 -24.35
CA MET A 151 -7.91 -10.24 -23.41
C MET A 151 -6.74 -9.41 -23.92
N GLU A 152 -6.46 -9.47 -25.23
CA GLU A 152 -5.40 -8.68 -25.86
C GLU A 152 -5.74 -7.18 -25.81
N MET A 153 -6.97 -6.81 -26.13
CA MET A 153 -7.44 -5.42 -26.02
C MET A 153 -7.36 -4.89 -24.57
N PHE A 154 -7.67 -5.74 -23.58
CA PHE A 154 -7.56 -5.36 -22.18
C PHE A 154 -6.13 -5.09 -21.74
N VAL A 155 -5.18 -5.94 -22.14
CA VAL A 155 -3.75 -5.73 -21.86
C VAL A 155 -3.26 -4.44 -22.53
N ASN A 156 -3.61 -4.22 -23.80
CA ASN A 156 -3.24 -2.98 -24.51
C ASN A 156 -3.78 -1.73 -23.81
N PHE A 157 -5.03 -1.77 -23.34
CA PHE A 157 -5.60 -0.66 -22.56
C PHE A 157 -4.81 -0.40 -21.26
N CYS A 158 -4.39 -1.45 -20.56
CA CYS A 158 -3.56 -1.31 -19.35
C CYS A 158 -2.20 -0.66 -19.68
N GLU A 159 -1.53 -1.09 -20.74
CA GLU A 159 -0.26 -0.52 -21.19
C GLU A 159 -0.40 0.96 -21.57
N ASP A 160 -1.42 1.30 -22.37
CA ASP A 160 -1.71 2.69 -22.77
C ASP A 160 -2.00 3.57 -21.54
N THR A 161 -2.75 3.03 -20.56
CA THR A 161 -3.10 3.78 -19.35
C THR A 161 -1.87 4.09 -18.49
N ILE A 162 -0.91 3.16 -18.39
CA ILE A 162 0.36 3.41 -17.68
C ILE A 162 1.10 4.57 -18.34
N PHE A 163 1.20 4.55 -19.66
CA PHE A 163 1.87 5.63 -20.41
C PHE A 163 1.15 6.98 -20.23
N GLU A 164 -0.18 7.01 -20.27
CA GLU A 164 -0.96 8.23 -20.00
C GLU A 164 -0.75 8.76 -18.57
N MET A 165 -0.70 7.87 -17.58
CA MET A 165 -0.48 8.23 -16.17
C MET A 165 0.91 8.84 -15.97
N GLN A 166 1.96 8.25 -16.56
CA GLN A 166 3.33 8.77 -16.52
C GLN A 166 3.47 10.12 -17.22
N LEU A 167 2.82 10.30 -18.37
CA LEU A 167 2.86 11.59 -19.07
C LEU A 167 2.11 12.68 -18.27
N ALA A 168 1.00 12.32 -17.62
CA ALA A 168 0.21 13.25 -16.83
C ALA A 168 0.93 13.72 -15.55
N SER A 169 1.73 12.86 -14.90
CA SER A 169 2.55 13.27 -13.75
C SER A 169 3.63 14.27 -14.18
N GLN A 170 4.36 13.99 -15.26
CA GLN A 170 5.42 14.88 -15.79
C GLN A 170 4.92 16.29 -16.15
N ILE A 171 3.66 16.43 -16.56
CA ILE A 171 3.06 17.72 -16.92
C ILE A 171 2.56 18.47 -15.67
N SER A 172 2.13 17.74 -14.63
CA SER A 172 1.50 18.32 -13.44
C SER A 172 2.52 18.77 -12.39
N ASP A 173 3.65 18.07 -12.27
CA ASP A 173 4.74 18.39 -11.35
C ASP A 173 6.10 18.34 -12.08
N PRO A 174 6.68 19.49 -12.46
CA PRO A 174 8.00 19.52 -13.10
C PRO A 174 9.17 19.22 -12.15
N ASP A 175 8.91 19.11 -10.84
CA ASP A 175 9.94 18.90 -9.80
C ASP A 175 10.14 17.40 -9.41
N GLU A 176 9.29 16.46 -9.86
CA GLU A 176 9.45 15.00 -9.56
C GLU A 176 10.44 14.27 -10.49
N VAL A 177 10.91 14.94 -11.55
CA VAL A 177 11.84 14.34 -12.53
C VAL A 177 13.19 13.99 -11.91
N GLU A 178 13.60 14.67 -10.83
CA GLU A 178 14.88 14.40 -10.17
C GLU A 178 14.84 13.22 -9.16
N GLN A 179 13.66 12.80 -8.67
CA GLN A 179 13.54 11.66 -7.73
C GLN A 179 13.19 10.32 -8.42
N ALA A 180 12.43 10.36 -9.51
CA ALA A 180 12.10 9.15 -10.27
C ALA A 180 13.34 8.48 -10.90
N GLU A 181 14.37 9.27 -11.22
CA GLU A 181 15.65 8.73 -11.72
C GLU A 181 16.47 8.00 -10.63
N GLU A 182 16.27 8.32 -9.33
CA GLU A 182 16.99 7.67 -8.23
C GLU A 182 16.33 6.35 -7.77
N GLU A 183 15.00 6.23 -7.82
CA GLU A 183 14.28 4.99 -7.42
C GLU A 183 14.38 3.87 -8.47
N ASP A 184 14.39 4.21 -9.78
CA ASP A 184 14.54 3.21 -10.87
C ASP A 184 15.95 2.57 -10.89
N GLU A 185 16.98 3.25 -10.38
CA GLU A 185 18.34 2.71 -10.29
C GLU A 185 18.52 1.69 -9.15
N GLU A 186 17.79 1.82 -8.03
CA GLU A 186 17.86 0.88 -6.90
C GLU A 186 17.11 -0.43 -7.19
N GLU A 187 15.95 -0.40 -7.84
CA GLU A 187 15.20 -1.62 -8.19
C GLU A 187 15.91 -2.47 -9.27
N GLY A 188 16.60 -1.83 -10.21
CA GLY A 188 17.36 -2.50 -11.27
C GLY A 188 18.58 -3.27 -10.77
N HIS A 189 19.16 -2.86 -9.64
CA HIS A 189 20.36 -3.49 -9.08
C HIS A 189 20.07 -4.79 -8.31
N SER A 190 18.88 -4.91 -7.70
CA SER A 190 18.47 -6.13 -6.98
C SER A 190 18.20 -7.32 -7.90
N PHE A 191 17.74 -7.09 -9.14
CA PHE A 191 17.39 -8.18 -10.07
C PHE A 191 18.60 -8.79 -10.80
N LEU A 192 19.74 -8.10 -10.86
CA LEU A 192 20.93 -8.55 -11.59
C LEU A 192 21.91 -9.36 -10.74
N GLU A 193 21.90 -9.22 -9.41
CA GLU A 193 22.82 -9.97 -8.53
C GLU A 193 22.38 -11.43 -8.30
N GLU A 194 21.09 -11.77 -8.35
CA GLU A 194 20.63 -13.16 -8.15
C GLU A 194 20.86 -14.10 -9.34
N ARG A 195 21.23 -13.58 -10.52
CA ARG A 195 21.34 -14.40 -11.75
C ARG A 195 22.76 -14.83 -12.11
N SER A 196 23.74 -14.55 -11.24
CA SER A 196 25.16 -14.74 -11.57
C SER A 196 25.83 -15.98 -10.97
N ASP A 197 25.14 -16.77 -10.15
CA ASP A 197 25.76 -17.82 -9.32
C ASP A 197 25.18 -19.24 -9.52
N GLU A 198 24.93 -19.66 -10.76
CA GLU A 198 24.75 -21.10 -11.08
C GLU A 198 25.37 -21.45 -12.45
N GLU A 199 26.69 -21.61 -12.49
CA GLU A 199 27.34 -22.52 -13.46
C GLU A 199 28.17 -23.56 -12.70
N GLU A 200 27.64 -24.79 -12.61
CA GLU A 200 28.40 -25.96 -12.15
C GLU A 200 29.42 -26.45 -13.21
N PRO A 201 30.55 -27.07 -12.80
CA PRO A 201 31.62 -27.47 -13.71
C PRO A 201 31.44 -28.91 -14.24
N GLU A 202 31.30 -29.09 -15.55
CA GLU A 202 31.41 -30.42 -16.18
C GLU A 202 32.84 -30.80 -16.57
N SER A 203 33.41 -31.71 -15.77
CA SER A 203 34.19 -32.90 -16.14
C SER A 203 35.55 -32.77 -16.86
N VAL A 204 36.57 -33.19 -16.11
CA VAL A 204 37.90 -33.61 -16.57
C VAL A 204 37.82 -35.08 -17.01
N SER A 205 38.30 -35.44 -18.21
CA SER A 205 39.36 -36.45 -18.43
C SER A 205 39.46 -37.00 -19.86
N ALA A 206 40.73 -37.08 -20.29
CA ALA A 206 41.38 -37.92 -21.32
C ALA A 206 41.23 -37.56 -22.80
#